data_AF-A0A925MTM1-F1
#
_entry.id   AF-A0A925MTM1-F1
#
_cell.length_a   1.000
_cell.length_b   1.000
_cell.length_c   1.000
_cell.angle_alpha   90.00
_cell.angle_beta   90.00
_cell.angle_gamma   90.00
#
_symmetry.space_group_name_H-M   'P 1'
#
loop_
_entity.id
_entity.type
_entity.pdbx_description
1 polymer ?
#
loop_
_entity_poly.entity_id
_entity_poly.type
_entity_poly.pdbx_seq_one_letter_code
_entity_poly.pdbx_strand_id
1 'polypeptide(L)' 'LMFDELDKYLGKLKVPYIASLRQSTNYLRAYQRGMGIFELPEYLASTDWEQWKPITRWLGSKKSQPS' A
#
# COMPACT_ATOMS: atom_id res chain seq x y z
N LEU A 1 -2.78 -16.83 -4.93
CA LEU A 1 -2.95 -17.35 -6.30
C LEU A 1 -2.65 -16.31 -7.38
N MET A 2 -3.24 -15.10 -7.41
CA MET A 2 -2.96 -14.15 -8.52
C MET A 2 -1.63 -13.37 -8.43
N PHE A 3 -0.91 -13.39 -7.29
CA PHE A 3 0.33 -12.61 -7.14
C PHE A 3 1.52 -13.39 -6.55
N ASP A 4 1.35 -14.68 -6.22
CA ASP A 4 2.34 -15.45 -5.46
C ASP A 4 3.67 -15.61 -6.22
N GLU A 5 3.63 -15.68 -7.56
CA GLU A 5 4.84 -15.72 -8.39
C GLU A 5 5.57 -14.38 -8.43
N LEU A 6 4.82 -13.28 -8.50
CA LEU A 6 5.39 -11.93 -8.44
C LEU A 6 6.01 -11.67 -7.06
N ASP A 7 5.32 -12.03 -5.98
CA ASP A 7 5.84 -11.90 -4.62
C ASP A 7 7.15 -12.70 -4.43
N LYS A 8 7.19 -13.95 -4.94
CA LYS A 8 8.41 -14.78 -4.93
C LYS A 8 9.54 -14.17 -5.74
N TYR A 9 9.24 -13.53 -6.87
CA TYR A 9 10.25 -12.86 -7.69
C TYR A 9 10.77 -11.59 -7.01
N LEU A 10 9.89 -10.74 -6.49
CA LEU A 10 10.24 -9.51 -5.79
C LEU A 10 11.12 -9.78 -4.56
N GLY A 11 10.87 -10.89 -3.85
CA GLY A 11 11.72 -11.34 -2.74
C GLY A 11 13.16 -11.70 -3.12
N LYS A 12 13.46 -11.92 -4.41
CA LYS A 12 14.83 -12.18 -4.91
C LYS A 12 15.59 -10.89 -5.23
N LEU A 13 14.89 -9.77 -5.39
CA LEU A 13 15.53 -8.50 -5.74
C LEU A 13 16.22 -7.91 -4.50
N LYS A 14 17.33 -7.20 -4.72
CA LYS A 14 18.05 -6.48 -3.66
C LYS A 14 17.38 -5.14 -3.28
N VAL A 15 16.06 -5.03 -3.47
CA VAL A 15 15.28 -3.84 -3.11
C VAL A 15 14.24 -4.21 -2.07
N PRO A 16 13.92 -3.31 -1.11
CA PRO A 16 12.94 -3.59 -0.09
C PRO A 16 11.53 -3.68 -0.71
N TYR A 17 10.91 -4.86 -0.62
CA TYR A 17 9.49 -5.02 -0.89
C TYR A 17 8.68 -4.62 0.36
N ILE A 18 8.01 -3.47 0.30
CA ILE A 18 7.39 -2.84 1.48
C ILE A 18 5.94 -3.30 1.69
N ALA A 19 5.13 -3.30 0.63
CA ALA A 19 3.72 -3.68 0.67
C ALA A 19 3.18 -3.94 -0.74
N SER A 20 2.01 -4.59 -0.81
CA SER A 20 1.15 -4.64 -2.00
C SER A 20 -0.17 -3.93 -1.72
N LEU A 21 -0.61 -3.11 -2.67
CA LEU A 21 -1.93 -2.49 -2.65
C LEU A 21 -2.85 -3.24 -3.59
N ARG A 22 -4.03 -3.62 -3.10
CA ARG A 22 -5.07 -4.28 -3.89
C ARG A 22 -5.56 -3.33 -4.98
N GLN A 23 -5.98 -3.91 -6.08
CA GLN A 23 -6.79 -3.19 -7.05
C GLN A 23 -8.18 -2.95 -6.44
N SER A 24 -8.40 -1.73 -5.95
CA SER A 24 -9.65 -1.29 -5.34
C SER A 24 -10.24 -0.11 -6.11
N THR A 25 -11.56 -0.10 -6.30
CA THR A 25 -12.26 1.06 -6.86
C THR A 25 -12.25 2.27 -5.92
N ASN A 26 -11.87 2.07 -4.65
CA ASN A 26 -11.76 3.14 -3.66
C ASN A 26 -10.73 4.21 -4.06
N TYR A 27 -9.62 3.84 -4.70
CA TYR A 27 -8.64 4.83 -5.19
C TYR A 27 -9.23 5.75 -6.27
N LEU A 28 -10.00 5.18 -7.20
CA LEU A 28 -10.71 5.97 -8.21
C LEU A 28 -11.77 6.87 -7.58
N ARG A 29 -12.53 6.33 -6.61
CA ARG A 29 -13.54 7.10 -5.86
C ARG A 29 -12.94 8.26 -5.08
N ALA A 30 -11.80 8.03 -4.42
CA ALA A 30 -11.08 9.06 -3.68
C ALA A 30 -10.61 10.18 -4.63
N TYR A 31 -9.95 9.80 -5.74
CA TYR A 31 -9.51 10.73 -6.78
C TYR A 31 -10.65 11.59 -7.34
N GLN A 32 -11.78 10.98 -7.69
CA GLN A 32 -12.96 11.70 -8.23
C GLN A 32 -13.53 12.76 -7.28
N ARG A 33 -13.25 12.64 -5.98
CA ARG A 33 -13.73 13.56 -4.93
C ARG A 33 -12.63 14.50 -4.42
N GLY A 34 -11.43 14.46 -5.01
CA GLY A 34 -10.28 15.23 -4.52
C GLY A 34 -9.80 14.79 -3.13
N MET A 35 -10.07 13.55 -2.75
CA MET A 35 -9.72 12.98 -1.44
C MET A 35 -8.59 11.95 -1.57
N GLY A 36 -7.86 11.75 -0.49
CA GLY A 36 -6.98 10.62 -0.25
C GLY A 36 -7.72 9.38 0.25
N ILE A 37 -7.07 8.22 0.18
CA ILE A 37 -7.64 6.94 0.63
C ILE A 37 -7.97 6.93 2.13
N PHE A 38 -7.23 7.68 2.94
CA PHE A 38 -7.42 7.83 4.39
C PHE A 38 -8.59 8.73 4.77
N GLU A 39 -9.13 9.48 3.81
CA GLU A 39 -10.27 10.39 4.02
C GLU A 39 -11.60 9.71 3.67
N LEU A 40 -11.57 8.49 3.11
CA LEU A 40 -12.76 7.69 2.89
C LEU A 40 -13.31 7.12 4.21
N PRO A 41 -14.63 6.90 4.33
CA PRO A 41 -15.20 6.21 5.48
C PRO A 41 -14.59 4.82 5.70
N GLU A 42 -14.39 4.44 6.97
CA GLU A 42 -13.77 3.18 7.37
C GLU A 42 -14.46 1.94 6.76
N TYR A 43 -15.79 1.94 6.72
CA TYR A 43 -16.55 0.82 6.13
C TYR A 43 -16.27 0.61 4.63
N LEU A 44 -15.73 1.61 3.94
CA LEU A 44 -15.28 1.49 2.55
C LEU A 44 -13.81 1.10 2.45
N ALA A 45 -12.95 1.71 3.27
CA ALA A 45 -11.51 1.73 3.05
C ALA A 45 -10.67 1.00 4.12
N SER A 46 -11.28 0.36 5.13
CA SER A 46 -10.55 -0.34 6.20
C SER A 46 -9.54 -1.36 5.66
N THR A 47 -9.91 -2.13 4.64
CA THR A 47 -9.00 -3.10 4.00
C THR A 47 -7.82 -2.41 3.32
N ASP A 48 -8.08 -1.29 2.64
CA ASP A 48 -7.01 -0.51 2.01
C ASP A 48 -6.08 0.06 3.09
N TRP A 49 -6.63 0.60 4.19
CA TRP A 49 -5.84 1.13 5.31
C TRP A 49 -4.92 0.10 5.94
N GLU A 50 -5.37 -1.15 6.11
CA GLU A 50 -4.53 -2.24 6.60
C GLU A 50 -3.31 -2.48 5.68
N GLN A 51 -3.50 -2.43 4.36
CA GLN A 51 -2.40 -2.59 3.39
C GLN A 51 -1.45 -1.40 3.35
N TRP A 52 -1.90 -0.22 3.77
CA TRP A 52 -1.07 0.96 3.92
C TRP A 52 -0.20 0.95 5.18
N LYS A 53 -0.55 0.19 6.22
CA LYS A 53 0.21 0.17 7.49
C LYS A 53 1.70 -0.16 7.33
N PRO A 54 2.13 -1.15 6.51
CA PRO A 54 3.56 -1.40 6.30
C PRO A 54 4.28 -0.23 5.63
N ILE A 55 3.61 0.48 4.72
CA ILE A 55 4.15 1.66 4.02
C ILE A 55 4.37 2.80 5.02
N THR A 56 3.35 3.16 5.81
CA THR A 56 3.46 4.24 6.79
C THR A 56 4.46 3.92 7.89
N ARG A 57 4.53 2.65 8.33
CA ARG A 57 5.56 2.17 9.26
C ARG A 57 6.97 2.30 8.67
N TRP A 58 7.16 1.93 7.40
CA TRP A 58 8.46 2.07 6.73
C TRP A 58 8.85 3.54 6.59
N LEU A 59 7.93 4.40 6.16
CA LEU A 59 8.13 5.85 6.05
C LEU A 59 8.57 6.47 7.39
N GLY A 60 8.00 6.03 8.51
CA GLY A 60 8.38 6.48 9.85
C GLY A 60 9.68 5.87 10.41
N SER A 61 10.35 4.99 9.68
CA SER A 61 11.58 4.30 10.14
C SER A 61 12.84 4.95 9.58
N LYS A 62 14.00 4.72 10.22
CA LYS A 62 15.30 5.15 9.67
C LYS A 62 15.60 4.59 8.27
N LYS A 63 14.94 3.49 7.86
CA LYS A 63 15.13 2.85 6.55
C LYS A 63 14.56 3.67 5.39
N SER A 64 13.70 4.66 5.65
CA SER A 64 13.16 5.56 4.61
C SER A 64 14.03 6.78 4.36
N GLN A 65 15.01 7.05 5.24
CA GLN A 65 15.85 8.23 5.16
C GLN A 65 17.03 7.96 4.21
N PRO A 66 17.35 8.90 3.30
CA PRO A 66 18.57 8.81 2.51
C PRO A 66 19.79 8.83 3.43
N SER A 67 20.78 8.01 3.09
CA SER A 67 22.08 7.93 3.78
C SER A 67 22.92 9.20 3.60
#